data_AF-A0A067CAQ5-F1
#
_entry.id   AF-A0A067CAQ5-F1
#
_cell.length_a   1.000
_cell.length_b   1.000
_cell.length_c   1.000
_cell.angle_alpha   90.00
_cell.angle_beta   90.00
_cell.angle_gamma   90.00
#
_symmetry.space_group_name_H-M   'P 1'
#
loop_
_entity.id
_entity.type
_entity.pdbx_description
1 polymer ?
#
loop_
_entity_poly.entity_id
_entity_poly.type
_entity_poly.pdbx_seq_one_letter_code
_entity_poly.pdbx_strand_id
1 'polypeptide(L)'
;MHCFAVVVVRHPRTKRWLAVQETSKHNRLWWLPAGRVENGETFPAAAVRETREEAGIDIRLVGVLRVEHTPIGPQSDRMRIVFYAEPMDVSAPIKTTADDESLGAAWTTVPELQAWADAGQLRDEELLNWAMYLERGGEVAPLSTLGAESSGPEPHMEFRVFFQPSKPGHRYTTLPPAPVEERTDVYIAHSAGVGIKHRSGKRLEIKVRTVDAGEGWEAWGKHRCDDADVNTALARLQLPPLPTPSINVRVQKRRVATVVGGLYLMEETDLVVSVDGDHAAWKTICIEGTRHACERAAEALVHVSLQHEVVFTGGYPAFVRDVVQRRATSQLD
;
A
#
# COMPACT_ATOMS: atom_id res chain seq x y z
N MET A 1 31.04 -10.67 -2.62
CA MET A 1 29.90 -10.26 -1.78
C MET A 1 28.82 -11.33 -1.89
N HIS A 2 28.32 -11.83 -0.76
CA HIS A 2 27.22 -12.79 -0.71
C HIS A 2 25.97 -12.08 -0.17
N CYS A 3 24.93 -11.99 -0.98
CA CYS A 3 23.66 -11.38 -0.60
C CYS A 3 22.65 -12.45 -0.21
N PHE A 4 21.93 -12.25 0.89
CA PHE A 4 20.88 -13.15 1.34
C PHE A 4 19.61 -12.37 1.69
N ALA A 5 18.47 -13.01 1.46
CA ALA A 5 17.19 -12.58 2.00
C ALA A 5 16.80 -13.52 3.13
N VAL A 6 16.36 -12.96 4.26
CA VAL A 6 15.88 -13.70 5.44
C VAL A 6 14.48 -13.20 5.73
N VAL A 7 13.54 -14.10 6.05
CA VAL A 7 12.13 -13.72 6.19
C VAL A 7 11.56 -14.15 7.53
N VAL A 8 11.08 -13.17 8.30
CA VAL A 8 10.29 -13.38 9.52
C VAL A 8 8.81 -13.32 9.15
N VAL A 9 8.14 -14.48 9.10
CA VAL A 9 6.73 -14.55 8.73
C VAL A 9 5.85 -14.71 9.96
N ARG A 10 4.84 -13.85 10.12
CA ARG A 10 3.82 -13.98 11.17
C ARG A 10 2.44 -14.21 10.59
N HIS A 11 1.75 -15.20 11.12
CA HIS A 11 0.37 -15.44 10.76
C HIS A 11 -0.55 -14.37 11.39
N PRO A 12 -1.31 -13.58 10.59
CA PRO A 12 -2.02 -12.40 11.09
C PRO A 12 -3.17 -12.73 12.05
N ARG A 13 -3.81 -13.91 11.91
CA ARG A 13 -4.90 -14.37 12.79
C ARG A 13 -4.39 -15.14 14.02
N THR A 14 -3.67 -16.25 13.83
CA THR A 14 -3.18 -17.11 14.93
C THR A 14 -2.01 -16.52 15.70
N LYS A 15 -1.35 -15.47 15.18
CA LYS A 15 -0.17 -14.80 15.75
C LYS A 15 1.07 -15.69 15.87
N ARG A 16 1.05 -16.88 15.25
CA ARG A 16 2.19 -17.81 15.17
C ARG A 16 3.25 -17.34 14.18
N TRP A 17 4.47 -17.79 14.40
CA TRP A 17 5.67 -17.53 13.60
C TRP A 17 6.00 -18.72 12.73
N LEU A 18 6.43 -18.49 11.50
CA LEU A 18 6.85 -19.56 10.60
C LEU A 18 8.28 -19.99 10.93
N ALA A 19 8.49 -21.29 11.03
CA ALA A 19 9.81 -21.90 11.08
C ALA A 19 9.93 -22.93 9.94
N VAL A 20 11.09 -23.02 9.32
CA VAL A 20 11.44 -24.08 8.37
C VAL A 20 12.49 -24.99 9.00
N GLN A 21 12.42 -26.29 8.72
CA GLN A 21 13.42 -27.24 9.18
C GLN A 21 14.41 -27.50 8.05
N GLU A 22 15.67 -27.17 8.29
CA GLU A 22 16.70 -27.28 7.28
C GLU A 22 17.00 -28.76 6.93
N THR A 23 17.61 -29.00 5.78
CA THR A 23 18.00 -30.37 5.37
C THR A 23 19.22 -30.88 6.17
N SER A 24 19.65 -32.12 5.89
CA SER A 24 20.84 -32.71 6.51
C SER A 24 22.13 -31.92 6.25
N LYS A 25 22.16 -31.08 5.21
CA LYS A 25 23.30 -30.18 4.92
C LYS A 25 23.48 -29.11 6.01
N HIS A 26 22.46 -28.84 6.81
CA HIS A 26 22.44 -27.81 7.85
C HIS A 26 21.93 -28.34 9.20
N ASN A 27 22.34 -29.55 9.58
CA ASN A 27 22.06 -30.16 10.90
C ASN A 27 20.58 -30.38 11.27
N ARG A 28 19.63 -30.21 10.34
CA ARG A 28 18.19 -30.44 10.56
C ARG A 28 17.55 -29.58 11.66
N LEU A 29 18.11 -28.40 11.89
CA LEU A 29 17.64 -27.46 12.89
C LEU A 29 16.51 -26.58 12.33
N TRP A 30 15.71 -26.00 13.22
CA TRP A 30 14.66 -25.07 12.86
C TRP A 30 15.20 -23.64 12.73
N TRP A 31 14.78 -22.94 11.68
CA TRP A 31 15.20 -21.57 11.42
C TRP A 31 14.15 -20.76 10.64
N LEU A 32 14.53 -19.55 10.23
CA LEU A 32 13.77 -18.66 9.35
C LEU A 32 13.91 -19.12 7.90
N PRO A 33 12.89 -18.92 7.04
CA PRO A 33 13.07 -19.02 5.61
C PRO A 33 14.16 -18.06 5.13
N ALA A 34 15.16 -18.56 4.41
CA ALA A 34 16.29 -17.75 4.00
C ALA A 34 17.15 -18.40 2.92
N GLY A 35 17.59 -17.59 1.96
CA GLY A 35 18.56 -18.05 0.99
C GLY A 35 19.22 -16.94 0.19
N ARG A 36 20.02 -17.36 -0.79
CA ARG A 36 20.93 -16.47 -1.51
C ARG A 36 20.15 -15.71 -2.58
N VAL A 37 20.44 -14.42 -2.72
CA VAL A 37 19.93 -13.65 -3.85
C VAL A 37 20.65 -14.10 -5.12
N GLU A 38 19.90 -14.52 -6.13
CA GLU A 38 20.43 -14.97 -7.41
C GLU A 38 20.86 -13.81 -8.32
N ASN A 39 21.59 -14.13 -9.39
CA ASN A 39 22.03 -13.13 -10.36
C ASN A 39 20.82 -12.51 -11.08
N GLY A 40 20.70 -11.19 -11.03
CA GLY A 40 19.56 -10.46 -11.61
C GLY A 40 18.31 -10.47 -10.73
N GLU A 41 18.36 -11.10 -9.55
CA GLU A 41 17.27 -11.13 -8.59
C GLU A 41 17.36 -9.96 -7.60
N THR A 42 16.21 -9.43 -7.17
CA THR A 42 16.14 -8.42 -6.11
C THR A 42 15.99 -9.10 -4.74
N PHE A 43 16.41 -8.43 -3.65
CA PHE A 43 16.19 -8.97 -2.30
C PHE A 43 14.73 -9.33 -1.99
N PRO A 44 13.71 -8.51 -2.35
CA PRO A 44 12.31 -8.89 -2.19
C PRO A 44 11.91 -10.13 -2.99
N ALA A 45 12.39 -10.27 -4.23
CA ALA A 45 12.10 -11.44 -5.06
C ALA A 45 12.69 -12.71 -4.44
N ALA A 46 13.94 -12.65 -3.99
CA ALA A 46 14.59 -13.75 -3.28
C ALA A 46 13.80 -14.14 -2.02
N ALA A 47 13.39 -13.17 -1.18
CA ALA A 47 12.59 -13.44 0.01
C ALA A 47 11.30 -14.25 -0.28
N VAL A 48 10.59 -13.87 -1.36
CA VAL A 48 9.36 -14.55 -1.80
C VAL A 48 9.66 -15.94 -2.34
N ARG A 49 10.67 -16.09 -3.20
CA ARG A 49 11.08 -17.37 -3.79
C ARG A 49 11.50 -18.37 -2.70
N GLU A 50 12.44 -17.99 -1.85
CA GLU A 50 12.99 -18.84 -0.79
C GLU A 50 11.88 -19.31 0.17
N THR A 51 10.97 -18.40 0.57
CA THR A 51 9.85 -18.80 1.44
C THR A 51 8.91 -19.79 0.76
N ARG A 52 8.67 -19.64 -0.54
CA ARG A 52 7.85 -20.59 -1.30
C ARG A 52 8.51 -21.95 -1.41
N GLU A 53 9.82 -21.99 -1.68
CA GLU A 53 10.63 -23.22 -1.81
C GLU A 53 10.72 -23.98 -0.48
N GLU A 54 11.04 -23.27 0.61
CA GLU A 54 11.29 -23.89 1.91
C GLU A 54 10.03 -24.13 2.74
N ALA A 55 8.99 -23.30 2.59
CA ALA A 55 7.76 -23.38 3.42
C ALA A 55 6.49 -23.70 2.63
N GLY A 56 6.53 -23.69 1.29
CA GLY A 56 5.40 -24.05 0.44
C GLY A 56 4.28 -23.00 0.38
N ILE A 57 4.51 -21.78 0.84
CA ILE A 57 3.50 -20.71 0.87
C ILE A 57 3.98 -19.43 0.19
N ASP A 58 3.06 -18.72 -0.45
CA ASP A 58 3.31 -17.37 -0.94
C ASP A 58 3.12 -16.35 0.19
N ILE A 59 4.04 -15.39 0.24
CA ILE A 59 4.06 -14.35 1.26
C ILE A 59 3.93 -12.96 0.67
N ARG A 60 3.36 -12.09 1.50
CA ARG A 60 3.32 -10.66 1.31
C ARG A 60 4.36 -10.05 2.25
N LEU A 61 5.44 -9.52 1.68
CA LEU A 61 6.36 -8.69 2.45
C LEU A 61 5.59 -7.48 3.02
N VAL A 62 5.87 -7.12 4.26
CA VAL A 62 5.24 -5.98 4.94
C VAL A 62 6.26 -4.86 5.17
N GLY A 63 7.52 -5.22 5.39
CA GLY A 63 8.59 -4.25 5.58
C GLY A 63 9.95 -4.88 5.85
N VAL A 64 10.91 -4.03 6.19
CA VAL A 64 12.30 -4.41 6.50
C VAL A 64 12.51 -4.30 8.01
N LEU A 65 13.01 -5.37 8.62
CA LEU A 65 13.41 -5.41 10.03
C LEU A 65 14.85 -4.97 10.21
N ARG A 66 15.73 -5.39 9.29
CA ARG A 66 17.15 -5.06 9.37
C ARG A 66 17.85 -5.20 8.03
N VAL A 67 18.88 -4.36 7.87
CA VAL A 67 19.93 -4.52 6.85
C VAL A 67 21.23 -4.81 7.60
N GLU A 68 21.91 -5.88 7.21
CA GLU A 68 23.10 -6.36 7.90
C GLU A 68 24.26 -6.50 6.95
N HIS A 69 25.39 -5.91 7.32
CA HIS A 69 26.65 -6.05 6.61
C HIS A 69 27.68 -6.67 7.55
N THR A 70 28.25 -7.80 7.12
CA THR A 70 29.31 -8.49 7.85
C THR A 70 30.53 -8.60 6.95
N PRO A 71 31.62 -7.88 7.24
CA PRO A 71 32.91 -8.13 6.63
C PRO A 71 33.44 -9.50 7.11
N ILE A 72 33.68 -10.43 6.19
CA ILE A 72 34.15 -11.79 6.49
C ILE A 72 35.68 -11.90 6.24
N GLY A 73 36.24 -11.00 5.43
CA GLY A 73 37.67 -10.92 5.17
C GLY A 73 38.02 -9.91 4.08
N PRO A 74 39.30 -9.82 3.66
CA PRO A 74 39.77 -8.78 2.72
C PRO A 74 39.07 -8.75 1.35
N GLN A 75 38.42 -9.85 0.97
CA GLN A 75 37.79 -10.02 -0.35
C GLN A 75 36.35 -10.57 -0.26
N SER A 76 35.79 -10.67 0.96
CA SER A 76 34.46 -11.26 1.14
C SER A 76 33.66 -10.53 2.19
N ASP A 77 32.50 -10.07 1.76
CA ASP A 77 31.46 -9.49 2.60
C ASP A 77 30.18 -10.29 2.45
N ARG A 78 29.38 -10.32 3.51
CA ARG A 78 28.01 -10.83 3.49
C ARG A 78 27.05 -9.69 3.79
N MET A 79 26.02 -9.58 2.95
CA MET A 79 24.92 -8.66 3.10
C MET A 79 23.64 -9.46 3.32
N ARG A 80 22.85 -9.12 4.33
CA ARG A 80 21.52 -9.72 4.55
C ARG A 80 20.47 -8.63 4.65
N ILE A 81 19.29 -8.88 4.09
CA ILE A 81 18.09 -8.10 4.40
C ILE A 81 17.12 -9.04 5.11
N VAL A 82 16.70 -8.63 6.31
CA VAL A 82 15.69 -9.34 7.11
C VAL A 82 14.35 -8.66 6.88
N PHE A 83 13.41 -9.37 6.29
CA PHE A 83 12.06 -8.89 6.00
C PHE A 83 11.07 -9.35 7.07
N TYR A 84 10.06 -8.52 7.32
CA TYR A 84 8.81 -8.95 7.97
C TYR A 84 7.77 -9.24 6.91
N ALA A 85 7.05 -10.35 7.05
CA ALA A 85 6.05 -10.78 6.08
C ALA A 85 4.85 -11.46 6.74
N GLU A 86 3.77 -11.58 5.96
CA GLU A 86 2.56 -12.31 6.31
C GLU A 86 2.18 -13.25 5.14
N PRO A 87 1.55 -14.40 5.39
CA PRO A 87 1.04 -15.26 4.31
C PRO A 87 0.01 -14.51 3.45
N MET A 88 0.07 -14.69 2.13
CA MET A 88 -0.95 -14.13 1.22
C MET A 88 -2.30 -14.83 1.41
N ASP A 89 -2.27 -16.15 1.57
CA ASP A 89 -3.43 -16.96 1.95
C ASP A 89 -3.21 -17.52 3.37
N VAL A 90 -3.98 -16.99 4.32
CA VAL A 90 -3.97 -17.39 5.73
C VAL A 90 -4.50 -18.80 5.99
N SER A 91 -5.05 -19.47 4.97
CA SER A 91 -5.52 -20.85 5.02
C SER A 91 -4.63 -21.81 4.23
N ALA A 92 -3.63 -21.31 3.51
CA ALA A 92 -2.73 -22.16 2.74
C ALA A 92 -1.98 -23.14 3.66
N PRO A 93 -1.94 -24.43 3.32
CA PRO A 93 -1.15 -25.40 4.07
C PRO A 93 0.34 -25.11 3.87
N ILE A 94 1.11 -25.20 4.95
CA ILE A 94 2.57 -25.16 4.89
C ILE A 94 3.13 -26.53 4.46
N LYS A 95 4.34 -26.51 3.92
CA LYS A 95 5.06 -27.71 3.49
C LYS A 95 5.28 -28.69 4.64
N THR A 96 4.89 -29.94 4.42
CA THR A 96 5.07 -31.06 5.38
C THR A 96 5.89 -32.22 4.82
N THR A 97 6.20 -32.18 3.52
CA THR A 97 6.97 -33.21 2.84
C THR A 97 8.38 -32.70 2.58
N ALA A 98 9.36 -33.50 2.94
CA ALA A 98 10.77 -33.17 2.75
C ALA A 98 11.18 -33.22 1.27
N ASP A 99 12.06 -32.31 0.86
CA ASP A 99 12.76 -32.31 -0.42
C ASP A 99 14.18 -31.73 -0.25
N ASP A 100 14.79 -31.28 -1.36
CA ASP A 100 16.14 -30.72 -1.37
C ASP A 100 16.26 -29.34 -0.70
N GLU A 101 15.15 -28.61 -0.57
CA GLU A 101 15.10 -27.26 0.01
C GLU A 101 14.90 -27.31 1.52
N SER A 102 13.97 -28.14 2.01
CA SER A 102 13.67 -28.24 3.44
C SER A 102 13.03 -29.58 3.81
N LEU A 103 13.10 -29.95 5.09
CA LEU A 103 12.39 -31.11 5.62
C LEU A 103 10.90 -30.84 5.88
N GLY A 104 10.51 -29.56 5.96
CA GLY A 104 9.15 -29.10 6.20
C GLY A 104 9.14 -27.75 6.92
N ALA A 105 7.94 -27.30 7.25
CA ALA A 105 7.70 -26.05 7.97
C ALA A 105 6.70 -26.23 9.12
N ALA A 106 6.73 -25.32 10.10
CA ALA A 106 5.85 -25.32 11.25
C ALA A 106 5.42 -23.89 11.63
N TRP A 107 4.19 -23.77 12.14
CA TRP A 107 3.72 -22.57 12.82
C TRP A 107 3.93 -22.70 14.33
N THR A 108 4.75 -21.84 14.91
CA THR A 108 5.19 -21.90 16.31
C THR A 108 4.89 -20.59 17.07
N THR A 109 5.00 -20.61 18.38
CA THR A 109 4.81 -19.47 19.29
C THR A 109 6.12 -19.14 20.00
N VAL A 110 6.26 -17.95 20.60
CA VAL A 110 7.46 -17.59 21.36
C VAL A 110 7.77 -18.61 22.49
N PRO A 111 6.79 -19.10 23.28
CA PRO A 111 7.06 -20.15 24.27
C PRO A 111 7.55 -21.47 23.66
N GLU A 112 6.98 -21.90 22.53
CA GLU A 112 7.44 -23.10 21.82
C GLU A 112 8.86 -22.91 21.27
N LEU A 113 9.16 -21.74 20.70
CA LEU A 113 10.51 -21.38 20.25
C LEU A 113 11.53 -21.36 21.40
N GLN A 114 11.16 -20.87 22.57
CA GLN A 114 12.04 -20.92 23.74
C GLN A 114 12.34 -22.36 24.15
N ALA A 115 11.32 -23.23 24.17
CA ALA A 115 11.52 -24.64 24.46
C ALA A 115 12.42 -25.33 23.41
N TRP A 116 12.29 -24.97 22.13
CA TRP A 116 13.17 -25.46 21.07
C TRP A 116 14.61 -24.95 21.24
N ALA A 117 14.80 -23.71 21.66
CA ALA A 117 16.11 -23.14 21.95
C ALA A 117 16.78 -23.90 23.11
N ASP A 118 16.07 -24.11 24.22
CA ASP A 118 16.55 -24.83 25.40
C ASP A 118 16.90 -26.29 25.07
N ALA A 119 16.18 -26.90 24.11
CA ALA A 119 16.43 -28.24 23.61
C ALA A 119 17.50 -28.31 22.50
N GLY A 120 18.11 -27.19 22.10
CA GLY A 120 19.12 -27.15 21.03
C GLY A 120 18.58 -27.50 19.65
N GLN A 121 17.30 -27.25 19.39
CA GLN A 121 16.61 -27.57 18.14
C GLN A 121 16.56 -26.39 17.14
N LEU A 122 16.93 -25.19 17.58
CA LEU A 122 17.07 -24.03 16.69
C LEU A 122 18.49 -23.94 16.13
N ARG A 123 18.63 -23.45 14.90
CA ARG A 123 19.94 -23.19 14.28
C ARG A 123 20.76 -22.17 15.09
N ASP A 124 20.07 -21.11 15.51
CA ASP A 124 20.54 -20.05 16.39
C ASP A 124 19.31 -19.33 17.01
N GLU A 125 19.56 -18.28 17.78
CA GLU A 125 18.50 -17.52 18.44
C GLU A 125 17.80 -16.50 17.51
N GLU A 126 18.17 -16.38 16.23
CA GLU A 126 17.69 -15.29 15.35
C GLU A 126 16.17 -15.30 15.18
N LEU A 127 15.56 -16.48 14.96
CA LEU A 127 14.11 -16.64 14.87
C LEU A 127 13.40 -16.19 16.16
N LEU A 128 13.87 -16.68 17.31
CA LEU A 128 13.31 -16.35 18.62
C LEU A 128 13.46 -14.85 18.94
N ASN A 129 14.62 -14.26 18.65
CA ASN A 129 14.90 -12.86 18.86
C ASN A 129 13.97 -11.95 18.05
N TRP A 130 13.74 -12.28 16.77
CA TRP A 130 12.80 -11.51 15.94
C TRP A 130 11.35 -11.65 16.38
N ALA A 131 10.92 -12.87 16.74
CA ALA A 131 9.58 -13.11 17.25
C ALA A 131 9.33 -12.27 18.52
N MET A 132 10.25 -12.29 19.49
CA MET A 132 10.13 -11.50 20.71
C MET A 132 10.21 -9.99 20.45
N TYR A 133 11.07 -9.53 19.53
CA TYR A 133 11.16 -8.13 19.15
C TYR A 133 9.82 -7.60 18.65
N LEU A 134 9.17 -8.33 17.74
CA LEU A 134 7.89 -7.94 17.16
C LEU A 134 6.71 -8.10 18.13
N GLU A 135 6.73 -9.09 19.03
CA GLU A 135 5.70 -9.18 20.09
C GLU A 135 5.75 -8.01 21.06
N ARG A 136 6.92 -7.40 21.25
CA ARG A 136 7.11 -6.18 22.06
C ARG A 136 6.80 -4.88 21.29
N GLY A 137 6.25 -4.97 20.08
CA GLY A 137 5.92 -3.80 19.26
C GLY A 137 7.14 -3.18 18.58
N GLY A 138 8.15 -4.00 18.27
CA GLY A 138 9.31 -3.58 17.49
C GLY A 138 8.92 -2.93 16.16
N GLU A 139 9.74 -2.00 15.70
CA GLU A 139 9.50 -1.23 14.48
C GLU A 139 9.77 -2.08 13.23
N VAL A 140 8.98 -1.81 12.20
CA VAL A 140 9.15 -2.39 10.87
C VAL A 140 9.30 -1.22 9.90
N ALA A 141 10.48 -1.08 9.30
CA ALA A 141 10.71 -0.06 8.29
C ALA A 141 9.89 -0.38 7.02
N PRO A 142 9.39 0.62 6.28
CA PRO A 142 8.63 0.38 5.06
C PRO A 142 9.51 -0.28 3.99
N LEU A 143 8.90 -1.06 3.09
CA LEU A 143 9.64 -1.66 1.96
C LEU A 143 10.27 -0.61 1.04
N SER A 144 9.72 0.60 1.00
CA SER A 144 10.28 1.76 0.28
C SER A 144 11.62 2.24 0.83
N THR A 145 12.10 1.69 1.95
CA THR A 145 13.50 1.85 2.39
C THR A 145 14.47 1.18 1.40
N LEU A 146 14.00 0.22 0.61
CA LEU A 146 14.75 -0.37 -0.51
C LEU A 146 14.37 0.32 -1.81
N GLY A 147 15.35 0.60 -2.65
CA GLY A 147 15.18 1.20 -3.96
C GLY A 147 16.23 0.67 -4.93
N ALA A 148 15.99 0.87 -6.23
CA ALA A 148 17.00 0.53 -7.23
C ALA A 148 18.21 1.47 -7.11
N GLU A 149 19.38 0.98 -7.52
CA GLU A 149 20.58 1.82 -7.54
C GLU A 149 20.33 3.11 -8.34
N SER A 150 20.70 4.24 -7.76
CA SER A 150 20.51 5.58 -8.36
C SER A 150 19.06 6.00 -8.64
N SER A 151 18.04 5.28 -8.14
CA SER A 151 16.64 5.66 -8.37
C SER A 151 16.26 6.97 -7.67
N GLY A 152 16.98 7.32 -6.60
CA GLY A 152 16.57 8.41 -5.71
C GLY A 152 15.21 8.14 -5.04
N PRO A 153 14.68 9.12 -4.31
CA PRO A 153 13.34 9.03 -3.75
C PRO A 153 12.29 9.14 -4.88
N GLU A 154 11.51 8.08 -5.11
CA GLU A 154 10.35 8.17 -5.98
C GLU A 154 9.23 8.95 -5.28
N PRO A 155 8.57 9.91 -5.97
CA PRO A 155 7.43 10.60 -5.39
C PRO A 155 6.31 9.59 -5.14
N HIS A 156 5.67 9.69 -3.98
CA HIS A 156 4.38 9.03 -3.78
C HIS A 156 3.35 9.67 -4.69
N MET A 157 2.74 8.85 -5.54
CA MET A 157 1.72 9.25 -6.49
C MET A 157 0.40 8.59 -6.13
N GLU A 158 -0.70 9.22 -6.53
CA GLU A 158 -2.05 8.66 -6.50
C GLU A 158 -2.49 8.33 -7.92
N PHE A 159 -3.02 7.13 -8.11
CA PHE A 159 -3.81 6.76 -9.29
C PHE A 159 -5.22 6.49 -8.84
N ARG A 160 -6.19 7.22 -9.40
CA ARG A 160 -7.57 7.20 -8.92
C ARG A 160 -8.55 7.13 -10.08
N VAL A 161 -9.55 6.28 -9.90
CA VAL A 161 -10.63 6.04 -10.85
C VAL A 161 -11.97 6.31 -10.18
N PHE A 162 -12.90 6.90 -10.93
CA PHE A 162 -14.26 7.22 -10.51
C PHE A 162 -15.29 6.58 -11.45
N PHE A 163 -16.36 6.07 -10.85
CA PHE A 163 -17.40 5.32 -11.55
C PHE A 163 -18.78 5.71 -11.01
N GLN A 164 -19.78 5.73 -11.89
CA GLN A 164 -21.18 5.92 -11.53
C GLN A 164 -21.94 4.60 -11.73
N PRO A 165 -22.85 4.21 -10.83
CA PRO A 165 -23.70 3.04 -11.05
C PRO A 165 -24.76 3.37 -12.12
N SER A 166 -24.54 2.91 -13.36
CA SER A 166 -25.43 3.24 -14.49
C SER A 166 -26.04 2.03 -15.21
N LYS A 167 -25.59 0.80 -14.97
CA LYS A 167 -26.17 -0.39 -15.63
C LYS A 167 -27.34 -0.98 -14.82
N PRO A 168 -28.51 -1.23 -15.43
CA PRO A 168 -29.59 -2.01 -14.80
C PRO A 168 -29.05 -3.34 -14.29
N GLY A 169 -29.18 -3.60 -12.99
CA GLY A 169 -28.72 -4.84 -12.34
C GLY A 169 -27.27 -4.83 -11.83
N HIS A 170 -26.44 -3.83 -12.16
CA HIS A 170 -25.10 -3.73 -11.58
C HIS A 170 -25.14 -2.96 -10.25
N ARG A 171 -24.92 -3.67 -9.15
CA ARG A 171 -24.72 -3.09 -7.82
C ARG A 171 -23.31 -3.45 -7.37
N TYR A 172 -22.48 -2.44 -7.12
CA TYR A 172 -21.21 -2.65 -6.44
C TYR A 172 -21.47 -3.11 -5.01
N THR A 173 -20.56 -3.91 -4.46
CA THR A 173 -20.60 -4.25 -3.04
C THR A 173 -20.40 -2.99 -2.23
N THR A 174 -21.43 -2.58 -1.49
CA THR A 174 -21.34 -1.47 -0.52
C THR A 174 -20.30 -1.81 0.53
N LEU A 175 -19.47 -0.84 0.91
CA LEU A 175 -18.49 -1.04 1.98
C LEU A 175 -19.19 -1.53 3.27
N PRO A 176 -18.67 -2.58 3.94
CA PRO A 176 -19.28 -3.10 5.16
C PRO A 176 -19.26 -2.04 6.27
N PRO A 177 -20.16 -2.08 7.27
CA PRO A 177 -20.28 -1.05 8.31
C PRO A 177 -19.14 -0.99 9.35
N ALA A 178 -18.12 -1.85 9.26
CA ALA A 178 -16.98 -1.92 10.21
C ALA A 178 -15.78 -1.08 9.74
N PRO A 179 -14.81 -0.78 10.61
CA PRO A 179 -14.29 0.58 10.83
C PRO A 179 -14.13 1.40 9.54
N VAL A 180 -15.23 2.00 9.07
CA VAL A 180 -15.23 2.87 7.89
C VAL A 180 -15.08 4.31 8.36
N GLU A 181 -14.19 5.08 7.71
CA GLU A 181 -14.17 6.52 7.94
C GLU A 181 -15.29 7.17 7.13
N GLU A 182 -16.18 7.87 7.84
CA GLU A 182 -17.17 8.75 7.24
C GLU A 182 -16.78 10.21 7.38
N ARG A 183 -16.82 10.94 6.26
CA ARG A 183 -16.53 12.37 6.26
C ARG A 183 -17.28 13.10 5.16
N THR A 184 -17.48 14.39 5.36
CA THR A 184 -17.95 15.30 4.31
C THR A 184 -16.89 16.35 4.05
N ASP A 185 -16.47 16.45 2.79
CA ASP A 185 -15.62 17.52 2.28
C ASP A 185 -16.48 18.46 1.43
N VAL A 186 -16.25 19.77 1.50
CA VAL A 186 -16.84 20.73 0.55
C VAL A 186 -15.73 21.27 -0.32
N TYR A 187 -15.74 20.91 -1.60
CA TYR A 187 -14.77 21.39 -2.58
C TYR A 187 -15.29 22.68 -3.22
N ILE A 188 -14.40 23.66 -3.40
CA ILE A 188 -14.63 24.82 -4.24
C ILE A 188 -14.09 24.49 -5.62
N ALA A 189 -14.95 24.49 -6.64
CA ALA A 189 -14.54 24.19 -8.00
C ALA A 189 -13.52 25.23 -8.49
N HIS A 190 -12.40 24.74 -9.03
CA HIS A 190 -11.32 25.58 -9.55
C HIS A 190 -10.78 24.97 -10.86
N SER A 191 -9.59 24.36 -10.83
CA SER A 191 -8.93 23.77 -12.01
C SER A 191 -8.51 22.34 -11.72
N ALA A 192 -8.25 21.55 -12.76
CA ALA A 192 -7.84 20.14 -12.59
C ALA A 192 -6.57 19.97 -11.72
N GLY A 193 -5.64 20.94 -11.73
CA GLY A 193 -4.42 20.90 -10.92
C GLY A 193 -4.51 21.59 -9.54
N VAL A 194 -5.69 22.10 -9.14
CA VAL A 194 -5.86 22.86 -7.89
C VAL A 194 -7.13 22.42 -7.18
N GLY A 195 -6.97 21.74 -6.05
CA GLY A 195 -8.06 21.30 -5.18
C GLY A 195 -8.21 22.19 -3.98
N ILE A 196 -9.35 22.85 -3.84
CA ILE A 196 -9.62 23.71 -2.68
C ILE A 196 -10.79 23.09 -1.93
N LYS A 197 -10.63 22.83 -0.63
CA LYS A 197 -11.74 22.25 0.15
C LYS A 197 -11.75 22.70 1.61
N HIS A 198 -12.97 22.75 2.14
CA HIS A 198 -13.20 22.75 3.58
C HIS A 198 -13.26 21.31 4.08
N ARG A 199 -12.49 21.05 5.13
CA ARG A 199 -12.58 19.81 5.90
C ARG A 199 -13.29 20.16 7.20
N SER A 200 -14.39 19.48 7.53
CA SER A 200 -15.24 19.79 8.70
C SER A 200 -14.43 20.22 9.95
N GLY A 201 -14.69 21.43 10.45
CA GLY A 201 -14.05 22.00 11.64
C GLY A 201 -12.56 22.34 11.51
N LYS A 202 -11.98 22.35 10.30
CA LYS A 202 -10.57 22.63 10.04
C LYS A 202 -10.39 23.76 9.03
N ARG A 203 -9.20 24.39 9.07
CA ARG A 203 -8.70 25.33 8.05
C ARG A 203 -8.87 24.78 6.63
N LEU A 204 -9.07 25.67 5.68
CA LEU A 204 -9.14 25.39 4.25
C LEU A 204 -7.86 24.69 3.77
N GLU A 205 -8.00 23.59 3.02
CA GLU A 205 -6.89 22.86 2.42
C GLU A 205 -6.82 23.21 0.93
N ILE A 206 -5.65 23.69 0.49
CA ILE A 206 -5.29 23.88 -0.92
C ILE A 206 -4.34 22.76 -1.31
N LYS A 207 -4.78 21.88 -2.20
CA LYS A 207 -3.96 20.89 -2.88
C LYS A 207 -3.51 21.43 -4.23
N VAL A 208 -2.21 21.36 -4.50
CA VAL A 208 -1.63 21.76 -5.78
C VAL A 208 -0.94 20.55 -6.40
N ARG A 209 -1.26 20.24 -7.66
CA ARG A 209 -0.64 19.12 -8.35
C ARG A 209 0.82 19.45 -8.62
N THR A 210 1.73 18.63 -8.13
CA THR A 210 3.18 18.81 -8.27
C THR A 210 3.76 17.95 -9.39
N VAL A 211 3.12 16.82 -9.68
CA VAL A 211 3.49 15.93 -10.78
C VAL A 211 2.22 15.48 -11.50
N ASP A 212 2.25 15.47 -12.83
CA ASP A 212 1.28 14.84 -13.72
C ASP A 212 2.10 13.95 -14.67
N ALA A 213 2.10 12.64 -14.42
CA ALA A 213 2.89 11.69 -15.20
C ALA A 213 2.08 11.07 -16.35
N GLY A 214 0.93 11.67 -16.70
CA GLY A 214 -0.01 11.10 -17.67
C GLY A 214 -0.81 9.93 -17.10
N GLU A 215 -1.82 9.52 -17.87
CA GLU A 215 -2.67 8.34 -17.58
C GLU A 215 -3.42 8.38 -16.24
N GLY A 216 -3.46 9.54 -15.57
CA GLY A 216 -4.12 9.70 -14.27
C GLY A 216 -3.21 9.51 -13.05
N TRP A 217 -1.89 9.36 -13.26
CA TRP A 217 -0.88 9.37 -12.21
C TRP A 217 -0.54 10.80 -11.79
N GLU A 218 -0.86 11.14 -10.54
CA GLU A 218 -0.66 12.49 -10.02
C GLU A 218 0.04 12.50 -8.65
N ALA A 219 0.82 13.55 -8.37
CA ALA A 219 1.31 13.85 -7.03
C ALA A 219 0.83 15.23 -6.58
N TRP A 220 0.62 15.40 -5.27
CA TRP A 220 -0.05 16.58 -4.72
C TRP A 220 0.68 17.18 -3.51
N GLY A 221 1.03 18.46 -3.61
CA GLY A 221 1.41 19.31 -2.48
C GLY A 221 0.18 19.79 -1.71
N LYS A 222 0.33 20.02 -0.40
CA LYS A 222 -0.76 20.44 0.50
C LYS A 222 -0.38 21.74 1.22
N HIS A 223 -1.28 22.71 1.19
CA HIS A 223 -1.18 23.98 1.91
C HIS A 223 -2.46 24.19 2.72
N ARG A 224 -2.36 24.94 3.82
CA ARG A 224 -3.52 25.30 4.66
C ARG A 224 -3.57 26.81 4.84
N CYS A 225 -4.76 27.37 4.81
CA CYS A 225 -5.02 28.78 5.09
C CYS A 225 -6.38 28.96 5.75
N ASP A 226 -6.65 30.18 6.23
CA ASP A 226 -7.99 30.58 6.62
C ASP A 226 -8.82 30.97 5.39
N ASP A 227 -10.14 30.90 5.53
CA ASP A 227 -11.08 31.20 4.45
C ASP A 227 -10.91 32.64 3.93
N ALA A 228 -10.73 33.59 4.84
CA ALA A 228 -10.51 35.01 4.51
C ALA A 228 -9.23 35.25 3.70
N ASP A 229 -8.25 34.36 3.82
CA ASP A 229 -6.91 34.50 3.22
C ASP A 229 -6.72 33.65 1.95
N VAL A 230 -7.75 32.93 1.49
CA VAL A 230 -7.62 31.96 0.40
C VAL A 230 -7.03 32.56 -0.87
N ASN A 231 -7.49 33.73 -1.31
CA ASN A 231 -6.96 34.39 -2.51
C ASN A 231 -5.51 34.88 -2.30
N THR A 232 -5.16 35.32 -1.09
CA THR A 232 -3.78 35.68 -0.74
C THR A 232 -2.87 34.45 -0.76
N ALA A 233 -3.34 33.31 -0.26
CA ALA A 233 -2.62 32.04 -0.31
C ALA A 233 -2.44 31.54 -1.75
N LEU A 234 -3.48 31.61 -2.58
CA LEU A 234 -3.42 31.28 -4.01
C LEU A 234 -2.39 32.17 -4.74
N ALA A 235 -2.38 33.48 -4.46
CA ALA A 235 -1.41 34.40 -5.05
C ALA A 235 0.04 34.06 -4.67
N ARG A 236 0.32 33.68 -3.41
CA ARG A 236 1.66 33.22 -2.98
C ARG A 236 2.09 31.94 -3.69
N LEU A 237 1.13 31.08 -4.04
CA LEU A 237 1.35 29.85 -4.80
C LEU A 237 1.36 30.09 -6.32
N GLN A 238 1.23 31.34 -6.77
CA GLN A 238 1.17 31.74 -8.19
C GLN A 238 -0.01 31.08 -8.92
N LEU A 239 -1.14 30.91 -8.23
CA LEU A 239 -2.37 30.34 -8.77
C LEU A 239 -3.43 31.45 -8.98
N PRO A 240 -4.37 31.25 -9.92
CA PRO A 240 -5.52 32.14 -10.08
C PRO A 240 -6.32 32.29 -8.77
N PRO A 241 -7.01 33.43 -8.56
CA PRO A 241 -7.93 33.59 -7.44
C PRO A 241 -9.16 32.69 -7.62
N LEU A 242 -9.96 32.56 -6.55
CA LEU A 242 -11.22 31.84 -6.59
C LEU A 242 -12.15 32.36 -7.72
N PRO A 243 -12.83 31.46 -8.45
CA PRO A 243 -13.84 31.87 -9.42
C PRO A 243 -14.97 32.66 -8.77
N THR A 244 -15.52 33.65 -9.50
CA THR A 244 -16.70 34.42 -9.07
C THR A 244 -17.81 34.28 -10.12
N PRO A 245 -18.98 33.70 -9.77
CA PRO A 245 -19.30 33.05 -8.50
C PRO A 245 -18.51 31.74 -8.30
N SER A 246 -18.23 31.40 -7.05
CA SER A 246 -17.64 30.10 -6.69
C SER A 246 -18.73 29.03 -6.63
N ILE A 247 -18.43 27.83 -7.14
CA ILE A 247 -19.35 26.68 -7.09
C ILE A 247 -18.83 25.70 -6.04
N ASN A 248 -19.69 25.38 -5.07
CA ASN A 248 -19.39 24.41 -4.03
C ASN A 248 -19.92 23.03 -4.39
N VAL A 249 -19.04 22.03 -4.30
CA VAL A 249 -19.35 20.62 -4.52
C VAL A 249 -19.18 19.87 -3.21
N ARG A 250 -20.29 19.42 -2.63
CA ARG A 250 -20.29 18.62 -1.40
C ARG A 250 -19.99 17.17 -1.75
N VAL A 251 -18.98 16.58 -1.12
CA VAL A 251 -18.57 15.19 -1.35
C VAL A 251 -18.61 14.46 -0.01
N GLN A 252 -19.66 13.68 0.19
CA GLN A 252 -19.78 12.76 1.32
C GLN A 252 -19.06 11.47 0.98
N LYS A 253 -18.25 10.97 1.91
CA LYS A 253 -17.31 9.87 1.69
C LYS A 253 -17.49 8.86 2.80
N ARG A 254 -17.65 7.60 2.43
CA ARG A 254 -17.51 6.43 3.31
C ARG A 254 -16.38 5.59 2.74
N ARG A 255 -15.22 5.51 3.43
CA ARG A 255 -13.98 4.93 2.88
C ARG A 255 -13.33 3.85 3.75
N VAL A 256 -12.80 2.82 3.08
CA VAL A 256 -11.91 1.80 3.65
C VAL A 256 -10.55 1.94 3.00
N ALA A 257 -9.50 2.00 3.80
CA ALA A 257 -8.13 2.09 3.32
C ALA A 257 -7.34 0.88 3.81
N THR A 258 -6.66 0.20 2.89
CA THR A 258 -5.92 -1.04 3.14
C THR A 258 -4.49 -0.88 2.65
N VAL A 259 -3.51 -1.12 3.53
CA VAL A 259 -2.11 -1.17 3.13
C VAL A 259 -1.83 -2.54 2.49
N VAL A 260 -1.64 -2.56 1.18
CA VAL A 260 -1.37 -3.77 0.40
C VAL A 260 0.14 -3.95 0.30
N GLY A 261 0.59 -5.08 0.82
CA GLY A 261 2.02 -5.45 0.84
C GLY A 261 2.98 -4.47 1.51
N GLY A 262 2.52 -3.51 2.31
CA GLY A 262 3.42 -2.43 2.76
C GLY A 262 4.00 -1.58 1.62
N LEU A 263 3.52 -1.81 0.38
CA LEU A 263 4.01 -1.23 -0.86
C LEU A 263 3.15 -0.03 -1.25
N TYR A 264 1.84 -0.17 -1.12
CA TYR A 264 0.88 0.87 -1.49
C TYR A 264 -0.38 0.83 -0.62
N LEU A 265 -1.05 1.97 -0.55
CA LEU A 265 -2.36 2.10 0.08
C LEU A 265 -3.43 1.96 -1.00
N MET A 266 -4.37 1.04 -0.82
CA MET A 266 -5.58 0.98 -1.62
C MET A 266 -6.76 1.56 -0.83
N GLU A 267 -7.37 2.61 -1.34
CA GLU A 267 -8.55 3.27 -0.80
C GLU A 267 -9.76 2.97 -1.67
N GLU A 268 -10.78 2.32 -1.11
CA GLU A 268 -12.10 2.20 -1.70
C GLU A 268 -13.07 3.16 -1.02
N THR A 269 -13.84 3.91 -1.79
CA THR A 269 -14.77 4.91 -1.23
C THR A 269 -16.11 4.91 -1.95
N ASP A 270 -17.19 4.81 -1.17
CA ASP A 270 -18.55 5.14 -1.59
C ASP A 270 -18.75 6.65 -1.44
N LEU A 271 -19.23 7.31 -2.50
CA LEU A 271 -19.38 8.75 -2.59
C LEU A 271 -20.84 9.14 -2.83
N VAL A 272 -21.30 10.20 -2.14
CA VAL A 272 -22.47 10.98 -2.54
C VAL A 272 -21.99 12.39 -2.83
N VAL A 273 -22.14 12.81 -4.07
CA VAL A 273 -21.73 14.13 -4.55
C VAL A 273 -22.96 14.99 -4.73
N SER A 274 -22.92 16.22 -4.23
CA SER A 274 -24.04 17.17 -4.35
C SER A 274 -23.59 18.55 -4.79
N VAL A 275 -24.34 19.14 -5.71
CA VAL A 275 -24.14 20.51 -6.23
C VAL A 275 -25.50 21.20 -6.29
N ASP A 276 -25.67 22.29 -5.55
CA ASP A 276 -26.93 23.06 -5.42
C ASP A 276 -28.21 22.22 -5.21
N GLY A 277 -28.12 21.14 -4.44
CA GLY A 277 -29.26 20.26 -4.09
C GLY A 277 -29.41 19.01 -4.97
N ASP A 278 -28.84 19.01 -6.18
CA ASP A 278 -28.77 17.80 -7.01
C ASP A 278 -27.74 16.84 -6.42
N HIS A 279 -28.04 15.54 -6.41
CA HIS A 279 -27.16 14.52 -5.84
C HIS A 279 -26.97 13.33 -6.78
N ALA A 280 -25.75 12.82 -6.80
CA ALA A 280 -25.37 11.62 -7.55
C ALA A 280 -24.48 10.71 -6.69
N ALA A 281 -24.71 9.40 -6.79
CA ALA A 281 -23.89 8.38 -6.14
C ALA A 281 -22.73 7.99 -7.05
N TRP A 282 -21.54 7.82 -6.47
CA TRP A 282 -20.33 7.42 -7.17
C TRP A 282 -19.53 6.42 -6.34
N LYS A 283 -18.63 5.69 -6.99
CA LYS A 283 -17.58 4.92 -6.33
C LYS A 283 -16.22 5.39 -6.81
N THR A 284 -15.23 5.36 -5.94
CA THR A 284 -13.83 5.55 -6.34
C THR A 284 -12.94 4.49 -5.71
N ILE A 285 -11.91 4.12 -6.47
CA ILE A 285 -10.78 3.35 -5.98
C ILE A 285 -9.54 4.18 -6.25
N CYS A 286 -8.66 4.27 -5.26
CA CYS A 286 -7.38 4.94 -5.38
C CYS A 286 -6.27 4.05 -4.86
N ILE A 287 -5.16 4.04 -5.57
CA ILE A 287 -3.92 3.45 -5.11
C ILE A 287 -2.91 4.57 -4.90
N GLU A 288 -2.33 4.63 -3.71
CA GLU A 288 -1.33 5.63 -3.33
C GLU A 288 -0.02 4.91 -3.00
N GLY A 289 1.07 5.27 -3.67
CA GLY A 289 2.37 4.60 -3.53
C GLY A 289 3.34 5.07 -4.60
N THR A 290 4.48 4.42 -4.70
CA THR A 290 5.36 4.66 -5.86
C THR A 290 4.70 4.06 -7.11
N ARG A 291 4.92 4.67 -8.29
CA ARG A 291 4.32 4.16 -9.54
C ARG A 291 4.69 2.70 -9.76
N HIS A 292 5.97 2.35 -9.58
CA HIS A 292 6.45 0.97 -9.73
C HIS A 292 5.72 -0.04 -8.83
N ALA A 293 5.49 0.31 -7.57
CA ALA A 293 4.78 -0.56 -6.62
C ALA A 293 3.30 -0.75 -6.99
N CYS A 294 2.70 0.27 -7.58
CA CYS A 294 1.27 0.33 -7.82
C CYS A 294 0.84 -0.06 -9.25
N GLU A 295 1.75 -0.06 -10.22
CA GLU A 295 1.43 -0.11 -11.66
C GLU A 295 0.52 -1.29 -12.03
N ARG A 296 0.84 -2.50 -11.58
CA ARG A 296 0.00 -3.68 -11.81
C ARG A 296 -1.40 -3.57 -11.21
N ALA A 297 -1.52 -2.95 -10.03
CA ALA A 297 -2.81 -2.72 -9.40
C ALA A 297 -3.62 -1.66 -10.18
N ALA A 298 -2.94 -0.64 -10.71
CA ALA A 298 -3.54 0.40 -11.56
C ALA A 298 -4.09 -0.19 -12.85
N GLU A 299 -3.29 -1.00 -13.54
CA GLU A 299 -3.67 -1.68 -14.78
C GLU A 299 -4.92 -2.55 -14.58
N ALA A 300 -4.96 -3.33 -13.51
CA ALA A 300 -6.13 -4.14 -13.17
C ALA A 300 -7.38 -3.27 -12.94
N LEU A 301 -7.23 -2.12 -12.25
CA LEU A 301 -8.33 -1.19 -12.05
C LEU A 301 -8.84 -0.58 -13.35
N VAL A 302 -7.94 -0.21 -14.28
CA VAL A 302 -8.29 0.26 -15.63
C VAL A 302 -9.03 -0.82 -16.42
N HIS A 303 -8.64 -2.09 -16.31
CA HIS A 303 -9.35 -3.16 -17.02
C HIS A 303 -10.74 -3.45 -16.44
N VAL A 304 -10.90 -3.43 -15.12
CA VAL A 304 -12.22 -3.47 -14.47
C VAL A 304 -13.06 -2.27 -14.93
N SER A 305 -12.42 -1.11 -15.05
CA SER A 305 -13.01 0.10 -15.58
C SER A 305 -13.67 -0.18 -16.94
N LEU A 306 -12.99 -0.78 -17.91
CA LEU A 306 -13.53 -1.00 -19.26
C LEU A 306 -14.78 -1.92 -19.32
N GLN A 307 -15.10 -2.65 -18.24
CA GLN A 307 -16.32 -3.46 -18.13
C GLN A 307 -17.52 -2.69 -17.52
N HIS A 308 -17.26 -1.50 -16.98
CA HIS A 308 -18.22 -0.55 -16.42
C HIS A 308 -18.23 0.75 -17.25
N GLU A 309 -19.27 1.58 -17.15
CA GLU A 309 -19.17 2.93 -17.71
C GLU A 309 -18.26 3.75 -16.81
N VAL A 310 -16.99 3.81 -17.20
CA VAL A 310 -15.97 4.56 -16.49
C VAL A 310 -16.13 6.00 -16.85
N VAL A 311 -16.15 6.81 -15.81
CA VAL A 311 -16.57 8.18 -15.97
C VAL A 311 -15.37 9.12 -15.92
N PHE A 312 -14.36 8.83 -15.08
CA PHE A 312 -13.22 9.73 -14.89
C PHE A 312 -11.99 9.06 -14.24
N THR A 313 -10.78 9.43 -14.69
CA THR A 313 -9.49 9.06 -14.07
C THR A 313 -8.71 10.32 -13.70
N GLY A 314 -8.16 10.36 -12.48
CA GLY A 314 -7.38 11.47 -11.94
C GLY A 314 -7.77 11.84 -10.50
N GLY A 315 -7.24 12.94 -9.97
CA GLY A 315 -7.52 13.39 -8.62
C GLY A 315 -8.91 14.00 -8.42
N TYR A 316 -9.32 14.13 -7.16
CA TYR A 316 -10.57 14.81 -6.77
C TYR A 316 -10.76 16.21 -7.41
N PRO A 317 -9.73 17.06 -7.56
CA PRO A 317 -9.95 18.40 -8.12
C PRO A 317 -10.44 18.37 -9.57
N ALA A 318 -9.87 17.48 -10.38
CA ALA A 318 -10.29 17.29 -11.76
C ALA A 318 -11.67 16.64 -11.84
N PHE A 319 -11.98 15.67 -10.98
CA PHE A 319 -13.31 15.09 -10.85
C PHE A 319 -14.38 16.11 -10.44
N VAL A 320 -14.09 16.98 -9.46
CA VAL A 320 -15.00 18.06 -9.03
C VAL A 320 -15.32 19.00 -10.18
N ARG A 321 -14.32 19.35 -11.01
CA ARG A 321 -14.53 20.16 -12.21
C ARG A 321 -15.43 19.45 -13.22
N ASP A 322 -15.18 18.17 -13.48
CA ASP A 322 -15.95 17.34 -14.42
C ASP A 322 -17.43 17.26 -13.99
N VAL A 323 -17.72 17.03 -12.71
CA VAL A 323 -19.09 17.00 -12.17
C VAL A 323 -19.83 18.32 -12.43
N VAL A 324 -19.16 19.46 -12.21
CA VAL A 324 -19.75 20.80 -12.48
C VAL A 324 -20.01 21.00 -13.98
N GLN A 325 -19.09 20.57 -14.85
CA GLN A 325 -19.22 20.71 -16.30
C GLN A 325 -20.34 19.84 -16.88
N ARG A 326 -20.48 18.59 -16.45
CA ARG A 326 -21.57 17.69 -16.89
C ARG A 326 -22.93 18.25 -16.55
N ARG A 327 -23.09 18.84 -15.36
CA ARG A 327 -24.34 19.47 -14.93
C ARG A 327 -24.71 20.67 -15.80
N ALA A 328 -23.74 21.53 -16.13
CA ALA A 328 -23.98 22.67 -17.00
C ALA A 328 -24.48 22.24 -18.40
N THR A 329 -24.01 21.07 -18.88
CA THR A 329 -24.43 20.51 -20.17
C THR A 329 -25.83 19.91 -20.08
N SER A 330 -26.16 19.18 -19.00
CA SER A 330 -27.50 18.58 -18.82
C SER A 330 -28.63 19.58 -18.51
N GLN A 331 -28.30 20.84 -18.20
CA GLN A 331 -29.30 21.92 -18.03
C GLN A 331 -29.60 22.66 -19.34
N LEU A 332 -28.85 22.38 -20.42
CA LEU A 332 -29.03 22.98 -21.74
C LEU A 332 -29.82 22.07 -22.71
N ASP A 333 -30.04 20.81 -22.34
CA ASP A 333 -30.87 19.81 -23.04
C ASP A 333 -32.27 19.71 -22.41
#